data_AF-A0A7G5GN62-F1
#
_entry.id   AF-A0A7G5GN62-F1
#
_cell.length_a   1.000
_cell.length_b   1.000
_cell.length_c   1.000
_cell.angle_alpha   90.00
_cell.angle_beta   90.00
_cell.angle_gamma   90.00
#
_symmetry.space_group_name_H-M   'P 1'
#
loop_
_entity.id
_entity.type
_entity.pdbx_description
1 polymer ?
#
loop_
_entity_poly.entity_id
_entity_poly.type
_entity_poly.pdbx_seq_one_letter_code
_entity_poly.pdbx_strand_id
1 'polypeptide(L)' 'MWSITHFPAAMRSLNPTTRAKAIEIANQLLEQGQLEKQHIIMMSVEEARRWARVESANREWSSRVMQPYA' A
#
# COMPACT_ATOMS: atom_id res chain seq x y z
N MET A 1 -8.16 -10.48 10.48
CA MET A 1 -7.88 -10.14 9.07
C MET A 1 -8.51 -8.79 8.77
N TRP A 2 -7.80 -7.90 8.09
CA TRP A 2 -8.33 -6.59 7.66
C TRP A 2 -8.88 -6.68 6.23
N SER A 3 -9.83 -5.80 5.92
CA SER A 3 -10.50 -5.78 4.62
C SER A 3 -10.79 -4.35 4.18
N ILE A 4 -11.11 -4.17 2.90
CA ILE A 4 -11.41 -2.85 2.31
C ILE A 4 -12.59 -2.11 2.96
N THR A 5 -13.43 -2.82 3.72
CA THR A 5 -14.54 -2.29 4.50
C THR A 5 -14.24 -2.16 5.99
N HIS A 6 -13.23 -2.88 6.50
CA HIS A 6 -12.90 -2.97 7.91
C HIS A 6 -11.39 -2.81 8.10
N PHE A 7 -10.96 -1.55 8.17
CA PHE A 7 -9.56 -1.14 8.30
C PHE A 7 -9.42 -0.03 9.37
N PRO A 8 -8.25 0.08 10.03
CA PRO A 8 -8.03 1.10 11.06
C PRO A 8 -7.96 2.51 10.46
N ALA A 9 -8.29 3.52 11.27
CA ALA A 9 -8.32 4.92 10.85
C ALA A 9 -7.01 5.40 10.22
N ALA A 10 -5.86 4.84 10.62
CA ALA A 10 -4.54 5.12 10.04
C ALA A 10 -4.48 4.87 8.51
N MET A 11 -5.20 3.84 8.01
CA MET A 11 -5.26 3.54 6.58
C MET A 11 -6.29 4.39 5.82
N ARG A 12 -7.19 5.09 6.53
CA ARG A 12 -8.25 5.91 5.92
C ARG A 12 -7.72 7.14 5.21
N SER A 13 -6.56 7.65 5.64
CA SER A 13 -5.88 8.79 5.01
C SER A 13 -5.20 8.42 3.68
N LEU A 14 -5.12 7.13 3.33
CA LEU A 14 -4.44 6.65 2.13
C LEU A 14 -5.37 6.58 0.91
N ASN A 15 -4.79 6.82 -0.27
CA ASN A 15 -5.42 6.61 -1.56
C ASN A 15 -5.95 5.17 -1.68
N PRO A 16 -7.03 4.92 -2.44
CA PRO A 16 -7.66 3.60 -2.54
C PRO A 16 -6.67 2.50 -2.96
N THR A 17 -5.81 2.76 -3.95
CA THR A 17 -4.76 1.82 -4.40
C THR A 17 -3.74 1.53 -3.30
N THR A 18 -3.24 2.58 -2.65
CA THR A 18 -2.29 2.47 -1.53
C THR A 18 -2.89 1.72 -0.35
N ARG A 19 -4.17 1.95 -0.05
CA ARG A 19 -4.90 1.28 1.03
C ARG A 19 -5.10 -0.20 0.74
N ALA A 20 -5.43 -0.57 -0.49
CA ALA A 20 -5.49 -1.98 -0.89
C ALA A 20 -4.16 -2.68 -0.65
N LYS A 21 -3.04 -2.03 -1.03
CA LYS A 21 -1.70 -2.55 -0.78
C LYS A 21 -1.37 -2.66 0.71
N ALA A 22 -1.76 -1.66 1.51
CA ALA A 22 -1.59 -1.72 2.96
C ALA A 22 -2.35 -2.89 3.58
N ILE A 23 -3.58 -3.17 3.15
CA ILE A 23 -4.38 -4.30 3.66
C ILE A 23 -3.72 -5.64 3.32
N GLU A 24 -3.19 -5.78 2.11
CA GLU A 24 -2.45 -6.98 1.68
C GLU A 24 -1.26 -7.26 2.61
N ILE A 25 -0.38 -6.27 2.80
CA ILE A 25 0.80 -6.37 3.67
C ILE A 25 0.39 -6.66 5.12
N ALA A 26 -0.66 -5.99 5.59
CA ALA A 26 -1.15 -6.14 6.95
C ALA A 26 -1.70 -7.55 7.21
N ASN A 27 -2.37 -8.15 6.22
CA ASN A 27 -2.83 -9.53 6.30
C ASN A 27 -1.67 -10.51 6.32
N GLN A 28 -0.65 -10.32 5.47
CA GLN A 28 0.57 -11.16 5.50
C GLN A 28 1.28 -11.10 6.85
N LEU A 29 1.43 -9.91 7.44
CA LEU A 29 2.05 -9.73 8.75
C LEU A 29 1.20 -10.34 9.88
N LEU A 30 -0.13 -10.32 9.75
CA LEU A 30 -1.04 -11.02 10.66
C LEU A 30 -0.88 -12.54 10.59
N GLU A 31 -0.72 -13.09 9.37
CA GLU A 31 -0.49 -14.53 9.16
C GLU A 31 0.86 -14.98 9.74
N GLN A 32 1.87 -14.10 9.73
CA GLN A 32 3.14 -14.34 10.42
C GLN A 32 2.99 -14.40 11.94
N GLY A 33 1.96 -13.77 12.53
CA GLY A 33 1.54 -13.96 13.93
C GLY A 33 2.52 -13.46 15.01
N GLN A 34 3.64 -12.84 14.64
CA GLN A 34 4.72 -12.46 15.58
C GLN A 34 4.66 -11.00 16.05
N LEU A 35 3.78 -10.18 15.48
CA LEU A 35 3.77 -8.73 15.71
C LEU A 35 2.45 -8.27 16.35
N GLU A 36 2.56 -7.24 17.19
CA GLU A 36 1.37 -6.58 17.73
C GLU A 36 0.56 -5.90 16.64
N LYS A 37 -0.77 -5.86 16.79
CA LYS A 37 -1.67 -5.23 15.82
C LYS A 37 -1.24 -3.79 15.49
N GLN A 38 -0.80 -3.00 16.47
CA GLN A 38 -0.34 -1.62 16.25
C GLN A 38 0.91 -1.57 15.36
N HIS A 39 1.88 -2.46 15.62
CA HIS A 39 3.10 -2.57 14.80
C HIS A 39 2.77 -2.97 13.37
N ILE A 40 1.88 -3.94 13.19
CA ILE A 40 1.44 -4.38 11.87
C ILE A 40 0.81 -3.20 11.11
N ILE A 41 -0.06 -2.42 11.76
CA ILE A 41 -0.72 -1.26 11.12
C ILE A 41 0.31 -0.23 10.66
N MET A 42 1.28 0.13 11.52
CA MET A 42 2.32 1.09 11.17
C MET A 42 3.17 0.61 9.99
N MET A 43 3.74 -0.60 10.08
CA MET A 43 4.58 -1.16 9.02
C MET A 43 3.84 -1.26 7.69
N SER A 44 2.58 -1.70 7.72
CA SER A 44 1.77 -1.84 6.50
C SER A 44 1.49 -0.50 5.84
N VAL A 45 1.22 0.54 6.64
CA VAL A 45 0.98 1.90 6.14
C VAL A 45 2.25 2.52 5.58
N GLU A 46 3.38 2.35 6.26
CA GLU A 46 4.68 2.87 5.81
C GLU A 46 5.13 2.23 4.50
N GLU A 47 5.03 0.90 4.40
CA GLU A 47 5.42 0.17 3.19
C GLU A 47 4.48 0.51 2.02
N ALA A 48 3.17 0.58 2.27
CA ALA A 48 2.22 1.01 1.26
C ALA A 48 2.48 2.45 0.78
N ARG A 49 2.83 3.37 1.68
CA ARG A 49 3.20 4.75 1.32
C ARG A 49 4.46 4.77 0.46
N ARG A 50 5.47 3.96 0.79
CA ARG A 50 6.68 3.84 -0.02
C ARG A 50 6.35 3.31 -1.41
N TRP A 51 5.56 2.23 -1.48
CA TRP A 51 5.10 1.66 -2.74
C TRP A 51 4.34 2.68 -3.59
N ALA A 52 3.43 3.46 -2.99
CA ALA A 52 2.67 4.47 -3.72
C ALA A 52 3.55 5.59 -4.31
N ARG A 53 4.61 6.00 -3.60
CA ARG A 53 5.58 6.97 -4.15
C ARG A 53 6.33 6.41 -5.35
N VAL A 54 6.74 5.14 -5.27
CA VAL A 54 7.45 4.46 -6.36
C VAL A 54 6.50 4.19 -7.54
N GLU A 55 5.26 3.79 -7.28
CA GLU A 55 4.26 3.54 -8.32
C GLU A 55 3.94 4.81 -9.10
N SER A 56 3.70 5.94 -8.42
CA SER A 56 3.51 7.24 -9.08
C SER A 56 4.68 7.58 -10.01
N ALA A 57 5.92 7.42 -9.52
CA ALA A 57 7.12 7.68 -10.31
C ALA A 57 7.27 6.69 -11.48
N ASN A 58 6.93 5.41 -11.28
CA ASN A 58 7.01 4.37 -12.31
C ASN A 58 5.92 4.56 -13.38
N ARG A 59 4.74 5.06 -12.99
CA ARG A 59 3.65 5.40 -13.90
C ARG A 59 4.00 6.60 -14.77
N GLU A 60 4.61 7.63 -14.19
CA GLU A 60 5.16 8.77 -14.93
C GLU A 60 6.28 8.35 -15.88
N TRP A 61 7.21 7.49 -15.43
CA TRP A 61 8.27 6.96 -16.29
C TRP A 61 7.70 6.12 -17.44
N SER A 62 6.79 5.17 -17.17
CA SER A 62 6.14 4.37 -18.22
C SER A 62 5.39 5.24 -19.23
N SER A 63 4.67 6.26 -18.78
CA SER A 63 3.94 7.17 -19.67
C SER A 63 4.86 8.00 -20.55
N ARG A 64 6.10 8.24 -20.13
CA ARG A 64 7.10 9.02 -20.87
C ARG A 64 7.90 8.18 -21.86
N VAL A 65 8.08 6.89 -21.58
CA VAL A 65 8.89 5.97 -22.40
C VAL A 65 8.06 5.27 -23.49
N MET A 66 6.72 5.23 -23.37
CA MET A 66 5.80 4.69 -24.39
C MET A 66 5.11 5.76 -25.26
N GLN A 67 5.81 6.82 -25.67
CA GLN A 67 5.36 7.63 -26.82
C GLN A 67 5.98 7.01 -28.09
N PRO A 68 5.22 6.27 -28.91
CA PRO A 68 5.71 5.95 -30.25
C PRO A 68 5.81 7.27 -31.01
N TYR A 69 7.01 7.54 -31.53
CA TYR A 69 7.23 8.59 -32.52
C TYR A 69 6.20 8.43 -33.65
N ALA A 70 5.36 9.45 -33.83
CA ALA A 70 4.45 9.59 -34.95
C ALA A 70 5.20 10.04 -36.22
#